data_AF-A0A934BW36-F1
#
_entry.id   AF-A0A934BW36-F1
#
_cell.length_a   1.000
_cell.length_b   1.000
_cell.length_c   1.000
_cell.angle_alpha   90.00
_cell.angle_beta   90.00
_cell.angle_gamma   90.00
#
_symmetry.space_group_name_H-M   'P 1'
#
loop_
_entity.id
_entity.type
_entity.pdbx_description
1 polymer ?
#
loop_
_entity_poly.entity_id
_entity_poly.type
_entity_poly.pdbx_seq_one_letter_code
_entity_poly.pdbx_strand_id
1 'polypeptide(L)' 'MASEERKSFLLRIDPELWKELGAWAADDLRSVNGQVEYLLRQAVQKRRKARAAEAAADDEA' A
#
# COMPACT_ATOMS: atom_id res chain seq x y z
N MET A 1 0.45 18.04 -19.50
CA MET A 1 0.72 17.15 -18.35
C MET A 1 -0.39 16.11 -18.37
N ALA A 2 -0.14 14.90 -18.87
CA ALA A 2 -1.15 13.86 -18.80
C ALA A 2 -1.42 13.61 -17.32
N SER A 3 -2.59 14.02 -16.83
CA SER A 3 -3.05 13.65 -15.50
C SER A 3 -3.17 12.14 -15.53
N GLU A 4 -2.22 11.43 -14.91
CA GLU A 4 -2.43 10.02 -14.60
C GLU A 4 -3.68 9.96 -13.71
N GLU A 5 -4.82 9.66 -14.33
CA GLU A 5 -6.10 9.61 -13.65
C GLU A 5 -6.00 8.57 -12.55
N ARG A 6 -6.15 9.03 -11.30
CA ARG A 6 -6.23 8.14 -10.15
C ARG A 6 -7.44 7.26 -10.33
N LYS A 7 -7.21 5.95 -10.46
CA LYS A 7 -8.28 4.97 -10.60
C LYS A 7 -9.09 4.90 -9.30
N SER A 8 -10.35 5.30 -9.36
CA SER A 8 -11.31 5.09 -8.28
C SER A 8 -11.88 3.67 -8.36
N PHE A 9 -12.00 2.99 -7.22
CA PHE A 9 -12.62 1.68 -7.12
C PHE A 9 -13.31 1.52 -5.77
N LEU A 10 -14.35 0.69 -5.72
CA LEU A 10 -15.02 0.34 -4.48
C LEU A 10 -14.21 -0.74 -3.76
N LEU A 11 -13.72 -0.41 -2.57
CA LEU A 11 -13.06 -1.36 -1.68
C LEU A 11 -14.06 -1.89 -0.67
N ARG A 12 -14.24 -3.21 -0.61
CA ARG A 12 -14.90 -3.86 0.53
C ARG A 12 -13.84 -4.03 1.60
N ILE A 13 -14.06 -3.41 2.75
CA ILE A 13 -13.15 -3.44 3.88
C ILE A 13 -13.93 -3.78 5.14
N ASP A 14 -13.28 -4.50 6.05
CA ASP A 14 -13.81 -4.72 7.38
C ASP A 14 -13.99 -3.38 8.14
N PRO A 15 -15.12 -3.15 8.84
CA PRO A 15 -15.37 -1.89 9.54
C PRO A 15 -14.37 -1.58 10.67
N GLU A 16 -13.88 -2.59 11.37
CA GLU A 16 -12.90 -2.42 12.45
C GLU A 16 -11.56 -1.98 11.87
N LEU A 17 -11.11 -2.64 10.80
CA LEU A 17 -9.93 -2.22 10.06
C LEU A 17 -10.05 -0.78 9.52
N TRP A 18 -11.23 -0.38 9.02
CA TRP A 18 -11.45 0.99 8.56
C TRP A 18 -11.29 2.01 9.69
N LYS A 19 -11.77 1.68 10.89
CA LYS A 19 -11.63 2.54 12.07
C LYS A 19 -10.17 2.69 12.48
N GLU A 20 -9.41 1.60 12.50
CA GLU A 20 -7.97 1.63 12.81
C GLU A 20 -7.18 2.45 11.80
N LEU A 21 -7.46 2.26 10.50
CA LEU A 21 -6.85 3.06 9.43
C LEU A 21 -7.20 4.55 9.56
N GLY A 22 -8.43 4.86 9.99
CA GLY A 22 -8.87 6.22 10.26
C GLY A 22 -8.10 6.89 11.40
N ALA A 23 -7.93 6.19 12.52
CA ALA A 23 -7.15 6.68 13.65
C ALA A 23 -5.69 6.91 13.26
N TRP A 24 -5.06 5.93 12.59
CA TRP A 24 -3.68 6.06 12.14
C TRP A 24 -3.50 7.21 11.13
N ALA A 25 -4.42 7.37 10.18
CA ALA A 25 -4.38 8.49 9.26
C ALA A 25 -4.45 9.85 9.99
N ALA A 26 -5.26 9.95 11.05
CA ALA A 26 -5.36 11.16 11.87
C ALA A 26 -4.05 11.46 12.62
N ASP A 27 -3.41 10.44 13.20
CA ASP A 27 -2.12 10.57 13.90
C ASP A 27 -1.02 11.06 12.94
N ASP A 28 -1.03 10.60 11.68
CA ASP A 28 -0.08 10.99 10.63
C ASP A 28 -0.49 12.28 9.88
N LEU A 29 -1.54 12.99 10.33
CA LEU A 29 -2.11 14.19 9.68
C LEU A 29 -2.41 14.00 8.18
N ARG A 30 -2.96 12.83 7.83
CA ARG A 30 -3.26 12.40 6.46
C ARG A 30 -4.74 12.08 6.28
N SER A 31 -5.22 12.16 5.03
CA SER A 31 -6.51 11.56 4.69
C SER A 31 -6.44 10.03 4.72
N VAL A 32 -7.56 9.38 5.02
CA VAL A 32 -7.64 7.91 5.03
C VAL A 32 -7.27 7.32 3.67
N ASN A 33 -7.71 7.95 2.57
CA ASN A 33 -7.32 7.53 1.21
C ASN A 33 -5.80 7.63 0.99
N GLY A 34 -5.17 8.70 1.47
CA GLY A 34 -3.71 8.85 1.41
C GLY A 34 -3.00 7.79 2.24
N GLN A 35 -3.54 7.42 3.39
CA GLN A 35 -2.98 6.36 4.25
C GLN A 35 -3.06 4.99 3.57
N VAL A 36 -4.21 4.66 2.99
CA VAL A 36 -4.40 3.44 2.21
C VAL A 36 -3.43 3.38 1.04
N GLU A 37 -3.28 4.47 0.27
CA GLU A 37 -2.33 4.53 -0.84
C GLU A 37 -0.88 4.29 -0.38
N TYR A 38 -0.47 4.93 0.72
CA TYR A 38 0.87 4.76 1.28
C TYR A 38 1.14 3.31 1.67
N LEU A 39 0.22 2.68 2.40
CA LEU A 39 0.35 1.29 2.83
C LEU A 39 0.43 0.32 1.64
N LEU A 40 -0.41 0.52 0.62
CA LEU A 40 -0.37 -0.29 -0.59
C LEU A 40 0.96 -0.14 -1.34
N ARG A 41 1.49 1.08 -1.45
CA ARG A 41 2.81 1.32 -2.05
C ARG A 41 3.91 0.60 -1.29
N GLN A 42 3.90 0.65 0.05
CA GLN A 42 4.88 -0.05 0.87
C GLN A 42 4.76 -1.57 0.74
N ALA A 43 3.55 -2.12 0.75
CA ALA A 43 3.31 -3.55 0.59
C ALA A 43 3.83 -4.07 -0.76
N VAL A 44 3.57 -3.34 -1.85
CA VAL A 44 4.07 -3.67 -3.20
C VAL A 44 5.60 -3.60 -3.25
N GLN A 45 6.20 -2.54 -2.69
CA GLN A 45 7.66 -2.42 -2.65
C GLN A 45 8.31 -3.55 -1.85
N LYS A 46 7.77 -3.89 -0.67
CA LYS A 46 8.25 -4.99 0.15
C LYS A 46 8.17 -6.33 -0.59
N ARG A 47 7.05 -6.59 -1.27
CA ARG A 47 6.88 -7.80 -2.10
C ARG A 47 7.89 -7.87 -3.24
N ARG A 48 8.14 -6.75 -3.94
CA ARG A 48 9.12 -6.69 -5.04
C ARG A 48 10.54 -6.97 -4.53
N LYS A 49 10.92 -6.38 -3.39
CA LYS A 49 12.23 -6.62 -2.77
C LYS A 49 12.41 -8.08 -2.35
N ALA A 50 11.40 -8.69 -1.74
CA ALA A 50 11.45 -10.10 -1.36
C ALA A 50 11.66 -11.01 -2.59
N ARG A 51 10.94 -10.76 -3.69
CA ARG A 51 11.09 -11.52 -4.94
C ARG A 51 12.45 -11.37 -5.60
N ALA A 52 13.03 -10.17 -5.55
CA ALA A 52 14.38 -9.95 -6.07
C ALA A 52 15.44 -10.70 -5.25
N ALA A 53 15.26 -10.77 -3.92
CA ALA A 53 16.16 -11.53 -3.05
C ALA A 53 16.04 -13.05 -3.27
N GLU A 54 14.82 -13.57 -3.48
CA GLU A 54 14.60 -14.98 -3.86
C GLU A 54 15.32 -15.31 -5.18
N ALA A 55 15.14 -14.48 -6.22
CA ALA A 55 15.77 -14.72 -7.52
C ALA A 55 17.31 -14.69 -7.47
N ALA A 56 17.90 -13.81 -6.66
CA ALA A 56 19.35 -13.76 -6.48
C ALA A 56 19.90 -15.00 -5.75
N ALA A 57 19.13 -15.59 -4.83
CA ALA A 57 19.52 -16.81 -4.13
C ALA A 57 19.43 -18.05 -5.03
N ASP A 58 18.49 -18.08 -5.99
CA ASP A 58 18.35 -19.16 -6.96
C ASP A 58 19.46 -19.11 -8.05
N ASP A 59 19.98 -17.93 -8.40
CA ASP A 59 21.09 -17.77 -9.35
C ASP A 59 22.47 -18.14 -8.74
N GLU A 60 22.59 -18.15 -7.41
CA GLU A 60 23.82 -18.50 -6.68
C GLU A 60 23.92 -20.00 -6.29
N ALA A 61 22.88 -20.79 -6.56
CA ALA A 61 22.77 -22.23 -6.23
C ALA A 61 22.96 -23.15 -7.45
#